data_AF-A0A831K4F6-F1
#
_entry.id   AF-A0A831K4F6-F1
#
_cell.length_a   1.000
_cell.length_b   1.000
_cell.length_c   1.000
_cell.angle_alpha   90.00
_cell.angle_beta   90.00
_cell.angle_gamma   90.00
#
_symmetry.space_group_name_H-M   'P 1'
#
loop_
_entity.id
_entity.type
_entity.pdbx_description
1 polymer ?
#
loop_
_entity_poly.entity_id
_entity_poly.type
_entity_poly.pdbx_seq_one_letter_code
_entity_poly.pdbx_strand_id
1 'polypeptide(L)' 'MEARKVPLPARFKVKISELEAEIAFCDALITFAGQIPETVYQRAEIQVYKSLEGEFKQRLKIAQKEALERSRKLTV' A
#
# COMPACT_ATOMS: atom_id res chain seq x y z
N MET A 1 5.92 -31.17 -7.53
CA MET A 1 6.81 -30.56 -6.52
C MET A 1 6.17 -29.26 -6.07
N GLU A 2 5.51 -29.24 -4.91
CA GLU A 2 4.98 -28.00 -4.33
C GLU A 2 6.14 -27.15 -3.82
N ALA A 3 6.32 -25.96 -4.40
CA ALA A 3 7.24 -24.97 -3.86
C ALA A 3 6.76 -24.63 -2.44
N ARG A 4 7.47 -25.12 -1.42
CA ARG A 4 7.23 -24.74 -0.02
C ARG A 4 7.24 -23.22 0.06
N LYS A 5 6.06 -22.60 0.20
CA LYS A 5 5.94 -21.15 0.40
C LYS A 5 6.58 -20.84 1.75
N VAL A 6 7.84 -20.40 1.74
CA VAL A 6 8.51 -19.93 2.94
C VAL A 6 7.69 -18.76 3.48
N PRO A 7 7.10 -18.87 4.68
CA PRO A 7 6.23 -17.83 5.19
C PRO A 7 7.04 -16.57 5.46
N LEU A 8 6.57 -15.43 4.94
CA LEU A 8 7.17 -14.13 5.24
C LEU A 8 7.23 -13.91 6.75
N PRO A 9 8.36 -13.42 7.30
CA PRO A 9 8.45 -13.06 8.71
C PRO A 9 7.35 -12.08 9.13
N ALA A 10 6.81 -12.25 10.34
CA ALA A 10 5.64 -11.51 10.82
C ALA A 10 5.78 -9.98 10.67
N ARG A 11 6.96 -9.43 10.96
CA ARG A 11 7.24 -7.98 10.79
C ARG A 11 6.99 -7.44 9.38
N PHE A 12 7.27 -8.24 8.35
CA PHE A 12 7.05 -7.81 6.96
C PHE A 12 5.57 -7.89 6.59
N LYS A 13 4.86 -8.91 7.10
CA LYS A 13 3.42 -9.03 6.92
C LYS A 13 2.69 -7.83 7.55
N VAL A 14 3.04 -7.47 8.79
CA VAL A 14 2.47 -6.30 9.48
C VAL A 14 2.68 -5.03 8.68
N LYS A 15 3.93 -4.71 8.30
CA LYS A 15 4.24 -3.51 7.51
C LYS A 15 3.50 -3.47 6.15
N ILE A 16 3.38 -4.61 5.47
CA ILE A 16 2.66 -4.70 4.20
C ILE A 16 1.17 -4.45 4.43
N SER A 17 0.56 -5.07 5.43
CA SER A 17 -0.86 -4.90 5.74
C SER A 17 -1.20 -3.48 6.23
N GLU A 18 -0.30 -2.83 6.96
CA GLU A 18 -0.43 -1.41 7.34
C GLU A 18 -0.50 -0.52 6.09
N LEU A 19 0.43 -0.71 5.14
CA LEU A 19 0.45 0.05 3.89
C LEU A 19 -0.78 -0.24 3.00
N GLU A 20 -1.27 -1.49 2.98
CA GLU A 20 -2.51 -1.84 2.28
C GLU A 20 -3.73 -1.14 2.91
N ALA A 21 -3.78 -1.06 4.25
CA ALA A 21 -4.83 -0.33 4.95
C ALA A 21 -4.77 1.18 4.68
N GLU A 22 -3.57 1.78 4.64
CA GLU A 22 -3.39 3.20 4.29
C GLU A 22 -3.88 3.50 2.86
N ILE A 23 -3.58 2.62 1.89
CA ILE A 23 -4.06 2.75 0.51
C ILE A 23 -5.59 2.68 0.46
N ALA A 24 -6.19 1.69 1.13
CA ALA A 24 -7.64 1.53 1.18
C ALA A 24 -8.31 2.74 1.86
N PHE A 25 -7.67 3.31 2.87
CA PHE A 25 -8.15 4.52 3.53
C PHE A 25 -8.12 5.73 2.60
N CYS A 26 -7.06 5.93 1.81
CA CYS A 26 -7.04 6.98 0.79
C CYS A 26 -8.17 6.83 -0.24
N ASP A 27 -8.44 5.61 -0.71
CA ASP A 27 -9.54 5.34 -1.65
C ASP A 27 -10.92 5.67 -1.05
N ALA A 28 -11.12 5.33 0.24
CA ALA A 28 -12.32 5.71 0.97
C ALA A 28 -12.48 7.23 1.10
N LEU A 29 -11.39 7.97 1.38
CA LEU A 29 -11.41 9.44 1.45
C LEU A 29 -11.72 10.09 0.10
N ILE A 30 -11.15 9.55 -1.00
CA ILE A 30 -11.47 10.02 -2.36
C ILE A 30 -12.95 9.79 -2.67
N THR A 31 -13.47 8.62 -2.30
CA THR A 31 -14.90 8.29 -2.48
C THR A 31 -15.79 9.22 -1.65
N PHE A 32 -15.42 9.52 -0.41
CA PHE A 32 -16.14 10.42 0.48
C PHE A 32 -16.14 11.87 0.00
N ALA A 33 -15.01 12.35 -0.54
CA ALA A 33 -14.90 13.69 -1.13
C ALA A 33 -15.82 13.89 -2.36
N GLY A 34 -16.36 12.79 -2.90
CA GLY A 34 -17.32 12.77 -3.99
C GLY A 34 -16.66 12.46 -5.34
N GLN A 35 -17.28 11.56 -6.11
CA GLN A 35 -16.80 11.18 -7.44
C GLN A 35 -16.82 12.36 -8.44
N ILE A 36 -17.67 13.35 -8.19
CA ILE A 36 -17.78 14.59 -8.97
C ILE A 36 -17.54 15.75 -7.99
N PRO A 37 -16.31 16.27 -7.90
CA PRO A 37 -16.01 17.37 -6.98
C PRO A 37 -16.60 18.68 -7.49
N GLU A 38 -17.58 19.20 -6.75
CA GLU A 38 -18.33 20.42 -7.08
C GLU A 38 -17.50 21.67 -6.77
N THR A 39 -16.65 21.60 -5.73
CA THR A 39 -15.84 22.74 -5.27
C THR A 39 -14.36 22.60 -5.61
N VAL A 40 -13.65 23.74 -5.65
CA VAL A 40 -12.18 23.76 -5.78
C VAL A 40 -11.51 23.06 -4.60
N TYR A 41 -12.08 23.17 -3.41
CA TYR A 41 -11.58 22.51 -2.20
C TYR A 41 -11.64 20.98 -2.31
N GLN A 42 -12.78 20.42 -2.72
CA GLN A 42 -12.90 18.97 -2.96
C GLN A 42 -11.92 18.47 -4.03
N ARG A 43 -11.71 19.23 -5.11
CA ARG A 43 -10.70 18.90 -6.14
C ARG A 43 -9.29 18.84 -5.54
N ALA A 44 -8.94 19.81 -4.71
CA ALA A 44 -7.65 19.86 -4.03
C ALA A 44 -7.48 18.68 -3.05
N GLU A 45 -8.49 18.39 -2.24
CA GLU A 45 -8.49 17.24 -1.31
C GLU A 45 -8.28 15.91 -2.03
N ILE A 46 -9.04 15.66 -3.11
CA ILE A 46 -8.88 14.45 -3.92
C ILE A 46 -7.46 14.34 -4.49
N GLN A 47 -6.87 15.45 -4.94
CA GLN A 47 -5.51 15.45 -5.47
C GLN A 47 -4.46 15.12 -4.39
N VAL A 48 -4.66 15.63 -3.17
CA VAL A 48 -3.82 15.29 -2.02
C VAL A 48 -3.93 13.79 -1.70
N TYR A 49 -5.14 13.25 -1.59
CA TYR A 49 -5.35 11.83 -1.30
C TYR A 49 -4.78 10.92 -2.38
N LYS A 50 -4.91 11.29 -3.67
CA LYS A 50 -4.28 10.55 -4.78
C LYS A 50 -2.75 10.57 -4.72
N SER A 51 -2.17 11.70 -4.29
CA SER A 51 -0.72 11.83 -4.16
C SER A 51 -0.20 10.93 -3.03
N LEU A 52 -0.90 10.93 -1.89
CA LEU A 52 -0.62 10.03 -0.76
C LEU A 52 -0.79 8.56 -1.14
N GLU A 53 -1.88 8.21 -1.82
CA GLU A 53 -2.12 6.85 -2.32
C GLU A 53 -0.96 6.37 -3.22
N GLY A 54 -0.47 7.25 -4.10
CA GLY A 54 0.69 6.98 -4.94
C GLY A 54 1.97 6.73 -4.14
N GLU A 55 2.21 7.52 -3.09
CA GLU A 55 3.34 7.34 -2.19
C GLU A 55 3.26 6.01 -1.43
N PHE A 56 2.10 5.68 -0.86
CA PHE A 56 1.89 4.41 -0.17
C PHE A 56 2.05 3.21 -1.11
N LYS A 57 1.57 3.30 -2.35
CA LYS A 57 1.79 2.26 -3.38
C LYS A 57 3.28 2.07 -3.69
N GLN A 58 4.08 3.14 -3.75
CA GLN A 58 5.53 3.02 -3.94
C GLN A 58 6.20 2.36 -2.72
N ARG A 59 5.86 2.79 -1.50
CA ARG A 59 6.37 2.20 -0.27
C ARG A 59 5.99 0.72 -0.13
N LEU A 60 4.77 0.34 -0.53
CA LEU A 60 4.30 -1.04 -0.57
C LEU A 60 5.15 -1.90 -1.50
N LYS A 61 5.42 -1.42 -2.73
CA LYS A 61 6.28 -2.13 -3.69
C LYS A 61 7.69 -2.35 -3.13
N ILE A 62 8.27 -1.33 -2.47
CA ILE A 62 9.58 -1.44 -1.83
C ILE A 62 9.53 -2.48 -0.71
N ALA A 63 8.53 -2.39 0.19
CA ALA A 63 8.38 -3.32 1.31
C ALA A 63 8.22 -4.78 0.84
N GLN A 64 7.41 -5.01 -0.20
CA GLN A 64 7.23 -6.33 -0.81
C GLN A 64 8.54 -6.87 -1.42
N LYS A 65 9.31 -6.02 -2.11
CA LYS A 65 10.62 -6.38 -2.67
C LYS A 65 11.62 -6.74 -1.57
N GLU A 66 11.72 -5.91 -0.52
CA GLU A 66 12.57 -6.19 0.65
C GLU A 66 12.20 -7.50 1.34
N ALA A 67 10.89 -7.77 1.50
CA ALA A 67 10.39 -9.01 2.06
C ALA A 67 10.83 -10.23 1.25
N LEU A 68 10.73 -10.13 -0.08
CA LEU A 68 11.12 -11.20 -1.01
C LEU A 68 12.64 -11.44 -1.02
N GLU A 69 13.45 -10.38 -1.03
CA GLU A 69 14.91 -10.48 -1.01
C GLU A 69 15.40 -11.10 0.30
N ARG A 70 14.84 -10.66 1.43
CA ARG A 70 15.24 -11.18 2.75
C ARG A 70 14.73 -12.60 3.00
N SER A 71 13.55 -12.98 2.49
CA SER A 71 13.10 -14.36 2.58
C SER A 71 13.99 -15.30 1.78
N ARG A 72 14.41 -14.91 0.56
CA ARG A 72 15.38 -15.66 -0.25
C ARG A 72 16.70 -15.88 0.47
N LYS A 73 17.26 -14.85 1.11
CA LYS A 73 18.51 -14.95 1.89
C LYS A 73 18.42 -15.86 3.12
N LEU A 74 17.21 -16.09 3.65
CA LEU A 74 16.99 -17.03 4.77
C LEU A 74 16.83 -18.48 4.31
N THR A 75 16.72 -18.71 2.99
CA THR A 75 16.46 -20.04 2.41
C THR A 75 17.69 -20.65 1.72
N VAL A 76 18.75 -19.86 1.50
CA VAL A 76 20.06 -20.27 0.97
C VAL A 76 21.04 -20.39 2.13
#